data_AF-A0A7G6E0K6-F1
#
_entry.id   AF-A0A7G6E0K6-F1
#
_cell.length_a   1.000
_cell.length_b   1.000
_cell.length_c   1.000
_cell.angle_alpha   90.00
_cell.angle_beta   90.00
_cell.angle_gamma   90.00
#
_symmetry.space_group_name_H-M   'P 1'
#
loop_
_entity.id
_entity.type
_entity.pdbx_description
1 polymer ?
#
loop_
_entity_poly.entity_id
_entity_poly.type
_entity_poly.pdbx_seq_one_letter_code
_entity_poly.pdbx_strand_id
1 'polypeptide(L)'
;MLEGLIEGKIVHFVMPNGQHRPAIVVKVWDWFTGCCNLQVFIDGTNDDKNSSPGVVWKSAVLFDNAQKKVNTWHWVEQTTSSKV
;
A
#
# COMPACT_ATOMS: atom_id res chain seq x y z
N MET A 1 -9.60 4.40 -15.97
CA MET A 1 -8.17 4.29 -15.62
C MET A 1 -7.93 5.14 -14.39
N LEU A 2 -7.30 4.57 -13.37
CA LEU A 2 -6.94 5.25 -12.15
C LEU A 2 -5.72 6.13 -12.44
N GLU A 3 -5.94 7.43 -12.44
CA GLU A 3 -4.92 8.42 -12.77
C GLU A 3 -3.72 8.31 -11.82
N GLY A 4 -2.51 8.38 -12.37
CA GLY A 4 -1.26 8.31 -11.61
C GLY A 4 -0.82 6.90 -11.19
N LEU A 5 -1.58 5.85 -11.51
CA LEU A 5 -1.18 4.45 -11.28
C LEU A 5 -0.14 3.98 -12.29
N ILE A 6 1.09 3.76 -11.79
CA ILE A 6 2.23 3.24 -12.54
C ILE A 6 3.03 2.27 -11.67
N GLU A 7 3.76 1.36 -12.30
CA GLU A 7 4.82 0.58 -11.65
C GLU A 7 5.92 1.54 -11.14
N GLY A 8 6.50 1.24 -9.97
CA GLY A 8 7.45 2.09 -9.27
C GLY A 8 6.83 3.18 -8.38
N LYS A 9 5.51 3.36 -8.39
CA LYS A 9 4.84 4.37 -7.55
C LYS A 9 4.79 3.95 -6.08
N ILE A 10 5.14 4.86 -5.18
CA ILE A 10 4.97 4.67 -3.73
C ILE A 10 3.52 4.96 -3.32
N VAL A 11 2.95 4.05 -2.53
CA VAL A 11 1.56 4.05 -2.04
C VAL A 11 1.52 3.59 -0.57
N HIS A 12 0.36 3.65 0.07
CA HIS A 12 0.13 3.01 1.37
C HIS A 12 -0.65 1.71 1.21
N PHE A 13 -0.22 0.67 1.93
CA PHE A 13 -0.95 -0.58 2.10
C PHE A 13 -1.54 -0.63 3.51
N VAL A 14 -2.82 -0.98 3.62
CA VAL A 14 -3.52 -1.14 4.89
C VAL A 14 -3.33 -2.57 5.39
N MET A 15 -2.54 -2.73 6.45
CA MET A 15 -2.23 -4.02 7.07
C MET A 15 -3.48 -4.66 7.72
N PRO A 16 -3.48 -5.98 8.02
CA PRO A 16 -4.60 -6.65 8.68
C PRO A 16 -5.02 -6.04 10.02
N ASN A 17 -4.09 -5.40 10.73
CA ASN A 17 -4.33 -4.70 11.99
C ASN A 17 -4.79 -3.24 11.80
N GLY A 18 -5.02 -2.80 10.55
CA GLY A 18 -5.43 -1.43 10.21
C GLY A 18 -4.30 -0.41 10.10
N GLN A 19 -3.05 -0.77 10.42
CA GLN A 19 -1.94 0.16 10.28
C GLN A 19 -1.55 0.35 8.81
N HIS A 20 -1.07 1.54 8.48
CA HIS A 20 -0.61 1.86 7.14
C HIS A 20 0.90 1.60 7.03
N ARG A 21 1.32 0.98 5.92
CA ARG A 21 2.73 0.76 5.60
C ARG A 21 3.06 1.27 4.21
N PRO A 22 4.25 1.87 4.02
CA PRO A 22 4.69 2.25 2.69
C PRO A 22 4.85 1.01 1.84
N ALA A 23 4.45 1.11 0.57
CA ALA A 23 4.59 0.07 -0.42
C ALA A 23 4.94 0.68 -1.77
N ILE A 24 5.55 -0.12 -2.65
CA ILE A 24 5.80 0.25 -4.04
C ILE A 24 5.00 -0.66 -4.97
N VAL A 25 4.37 -0.08 -5.99
CA VAL A 25 3.66 -0.82 -7.05
C VAL A 25 4.70 -1.53 -7.91
N VAL A 26 4.68 -2.86 -7.91
CA VAL A 26 5.65 -3.67 -8.70
C VAL A 26 5.05 -4.10 -10.04
N LYS A 27 3.75 -4.38 -10.09
CA LYS A 27 3.05 -4.81 -11.30
C LYS A 27 1.60 -4.34 -11.28
N VAL A 28 1.12 -3.71 -12.34
CA VAL A 28 -0.31 -3.40 -12.49
C VAL A 28 -1.00 -4.50 -13.28
N TRP A 29 -2.07 -5.06 -12.73
CA TRP A 29 -2.93 -6.05 -13.40
C TRP A 29 -4.14 -5.40 -14.06
N ASP A 30 -4.71 -4.38 -13.42
CA ASP A 30 -5.86 -3.65 -13.94
C ASP A 30 -5.84 -2.19 -13.52
N TRP A 31 -5.77 -1.30 -14.52
CA TRP A 31 -5.76 0.14 -14.34
C TRP A 31 -7.12 0.73 -13.95
N PHE A 32 -8.24 0.02 -14.13
CA PHE A 32 -9.56 0.54 -13.78
C PHE A 32 -9.89 0.29 -12.30
N THR A 33 -9.60 -0.91 -11.80
CA THR A 33 -9.79 -1.26 -10.38
C THR A 33 -8.60 -0.90 -9.51
N GLY A 34 -7.44 -0.62 -10.11
CA GLY A 34 -6.19 -0.43 -9.39
C GLY A 34 -5.59 -1.74 -8.84
N CYS A 35 -6.02 -2.89 -9.34
CA CYS A 35 -5.47 -4.18 -8.94
C CYS A 35 -3.98 -4.27 -9.31
N CYS A 36 -3.12 -4.47 -8.32
CA CYS A 36 -1.68 -4.52 -8.52
C CYS A 36 -0.96 -5.43 -7.52
N ASN A 37 0.30 -5.74 -7.81
CA ASN A 37 1.21 -6.34 -6.83
C ASN A 37 2.01 -5.24 -6.14
N LEU A 38 2.24 -5.43 -4.85
CA LEU A 38 2.96 -4.51 -3.99
C LEU A 38 4.12 -5.22 -3.31
N GLN A 39 5.22 -4.48 -3.19
CA GLN A 39 6.27 -4.76 -2.22
C GLN A 39 6.06 -3.81 -1.04
N VAL A 40 5.63 -4.35 0.10
CA VAL A 40 5.27 -3.60 1.31
C VAL A 40 6.46 -3.56 2.27
N PHE A 41 6.88 -2.38 2.68
CA PHE A 41 7.95 -2.19 3.65
C PHE A 41 7.34 -2.13 5.05
N ILE A 42 7.68 -3.10 5.87
CA ILE A 42 7.11 -3.30 7.20
C ILE A 42 8.18 -3.02 8.27
N ASP A 43 7.74 -2.81 9.51
CA ASP A 43 8.59 -2.61 10.68
C ASP A 43 9.13 -3.94 11.23
N GLY A 44 9.69 -4.75 10.33
CA GLY A 44 10.24 -6.07 10.61
C GLY A 44 9.34 -6.93 11.50
N THR A 45 9.91 -7.42 12.59
CA THR A 45 9.23 -8.33 13.53
C THR A 45 8.11 -7.69 14.35
N ASN A 46 7.96 -6.36 14.32
CA ASN A 46 6.82 -5.69 14.96
C ASN A 46 5.53 -5.93 14.17
N ASP A 47 5.62 -6.13 12.85
CA ASP A 47 4.48 -6.39 11.99
C ASP A 47 4.30 -7.88 11.68
N ASP A 48 5.39 -8.59 11.42
CA ASP A 48 5.36 -10.02 11.15
C ASP A 48 6.63 -10.69 11.68
N LYS A 49 6.45 -11.60 12.65
CA LYS A 49 7.57 -12.30 13.31
C LYS A 49 8.39 -13.16 12.34
N ASN A 50 7.81 -13.51 11.19
CA ASN A 50 8.45 -14.35 10.18
C ASN A 50 9.02 -13.55 9.00
N SER A 51 8.79 -12.24 8.95
CA SER A 51 9.22 -11.42 7.83
C SER A 51 10.64 -10.88 8.07
N SER A 52 11.61 -11.63 7.57
CA SER A 52 12.97 -11.17 7.34
C SER A 52 13.30 -11.49 5.88
N PRO A 53 13.65 -10.51 5.02
CA PRO A 53 13.85 -9.08 5.28
C PRO A 53 12.52 -8.34 5.54
N GLY A 54 12.55 -7.12 6.10
CA GLY A 54 11.39 -6.27 6.47
C GLY A 54 10.54 -5.77 5.29
N VAL A 55 10.26 -6.67 4.37
CA VAL A 55 9.58 -6.45 3.11
C VAL A 55 8.69 -7.65 2.83
N VAL A 56 7.40 -7.41 2.59
CA VAL A 56 6.40 -8.45 2.34
C VAL A 56 5.82 -8.27 0.95
N TRP A 57 5.69 -9.36 0.21
CA TRP A 57 5.01 -9.38 -1.08
C TRP A 57 3.50 -9.47 -0.88
N LYS A 58 2.73 -8.62 -1.57
CA LYS A 58 1.26 -8.70 -1.64
C LYS A 58 0.83 -8.73 -3.10
N SER A 59 0.07 -9.76 -3.45
CA SER A 59 -0.41 -9.98 -4.82
C SER A 59 -1.86 -9.56 -4.97
N ALA A 60 -2.24 -9.08 -6.14
CA ALA A 60 -3.63 -8.76 -6.52
C ALA A 60 -4.37 -7.87 -5.50
N VAL A 61 -3.70 -6.82 -5.02
CA VAL A 61 -4.25 -5.89 -4.02
C VAL A 61 -5.12 -4.84 -4.71
N LEU A 62 -6.35 -4.68 -4.22
CA LEU A 62 -7.32 -3.71 -4.74
C LEU A 62 -7.12 -2.32 -4.13
N PHE A 63 -7.45 -1.30 -4.92
CA PHE A 63 -7.46 0.09 -4.49
C PHE A 63 -8.68 0.41 -3.61
N ASP A 64 -8.49 1.13 -2.51
CA ASP A 64 -9.56 1.67 -1.66
C ASP A 64 -9.22 3.08 -1.16
N ASN A 65 -9.58 4.10 -1.92
CA ASN A 65 -9.31 5.50 -1.54
C ASN A 65 -10.00 5.93 -0.24
N ALA A 66 -11.05 5.22 0.20
CA ALA A 66 -11.75 5.54 1.43
C ALA A 66 -11.04 5.01 2.68
N GLN A 67 -10.00 4.17 2.52
CA GLN A 67 -9.20 3.61 3.60
C GLN A 67 -10.04 2.82 4.62
N LYS A 68 -11.13 2.19 4.17
CA LYS A 68 -12.08 1.48 5.05
C LYS A 68 -11.78 0.00 5.16
N LYS A 69 -11.01 -0.56 4.23
CA LYS A 69 -10.76 -2.00 4.12
C LYS A 69 -9.30 -2.33 4.36
N VAL A 70 -9.04 -3.31 5.23
CA VAL A 70 -7.71 -3.91 5.37
C VAL A 70 -7.35 -4.72 4.12
N ASN A 71 -6.06 -4.99 3.92
CA ASN A 71 -5.52 -5.68 2.75
C ASN A 71 -5.84 -4.97 1.42
N THR A 72 -5.94 -3.65 1.46
CA THR A 72 -6.09 -2.79 0.27
C THR A 72 -4.94 -1.79 0.22
N TRP A 73 -4.87 -1.01 -0.86
CA TRP A 73 -3.94 0.10 -0.96
C TRP A 73 -4.64 1.41 -1.33
N HIS A 74 -4.02 2.52 -0.99
CA HIS A 74 -4.47 3.85 -1.35
C HIS A 74 -3.30 4.80 -1.57
N TRP A 75 -3.59 5.99 -2.11
CA TRP A 75 -2.58 7.04 -2.26
C TRP A 75 -2.09 7.52 -0.90
N VAL A 76 -0.80 7.90 -0.83
CA VAL A 76 -0.19 8.45 0.37
C VAL A 76 -0.99 9.69 0.84
N GLU A 77 -1.33 9.72 2.13
CA GLU A 77 -2.04 10.84 2.75
C GLU A 77 -1.16 12.09 2.74
N GLN A 78 -1.76 13.23 2.40
CA GLN A 78 -1.10 14.53 2.53
C GLN A 78 -1.62 15.19 3.80
N THR A 79 -0.76 15.33 4.81
CA THR A 79 -1.07 16.16 5.96
C THR A 79 -1.05 17.63 5.52
N THR A 80 -2.21 18.27 5.51
CA THR A 80 -2.27 19.73 5.44
C THR A 80 -1.74 20.23 6.78
N SER A 81 -0.46 20.61 6.83
CA SER A 81 0.05 21.34 8.00
C SER A 81 -0.60 22.71 8.03
N SER A 82 -1.75 22.80 8.71
CA SER A 82 -2.22 24.07 9.25
C SER A 82 -1.18 24.50 10.28
N LYS A 83 -0.28 25.39 9.86
CA LYS A 83 0.75 25.97 10.72
C LYS A 83 0.10 26.50 12.00
N VAL A 84 0.57 26.02 13.14
CA VAL A 84 0.43 26.69 14.44
C VAL A 84 1.50 27.77 14.52
#